data_AF-A0A1Q2CNT6-F1
#
_entry.id   AF-A0A1Q2CNT6-F1
#
_cell.length_a   1.000
_cell.length_b   1.000
_cell.length_c   1.000
_cell.angle_alpha   90.00
_cell.angle_beta   90.00
_cell.angle_gamma   90.00
#
_symmetry.space_group_name_H-M   'P 1'
#
loop_
_entity.id
_entity.type
_entity.pdbx_description
1 polymer ?
#
loop_
_entity_poly.entity_id
_entity_poly.type
_entity_poly.pdbx_seq_one_letter_code
_entity_poly.pdbx_strand_id
1 'polypeptide(L)'
;MRLLACGERALLVEFASLDEVLAAEPVLRAAAAATRGPWASVTDVIPAARTVLVVGAPAAEGGPAVAALLSGPRVAAASGTPREVVIPVRYDGPDLAAVADETGLTVAEVVRAHVETPWQVAFGGFAPGFSYLVGGDPRLRVPRLASPRTRVPAGSVGLADEFSGIYPTSSPGGWRLLGTTDVTLFDPGASPPALLTPGTTVRFEAVPAGRTSTPARGAERAATPPTATVAHATKALIVESALLPVTAQDEGRTGLGAVGVGASGAADLGSYRLGERLVGNPPGGAALEITLGQVVVRAVGDHTVAMTGAPCRAEVDGRPVSPGVAFALRDGERLTLGPPAVGLRSYLSVRGGVAVEEVLGSRSTDTLGGLGPAPLTAGTEVPVGEARAGWLAAVDWTPVSAETSDVVELRYLQGPRAEWVEGLDGSTWVVGGAVDRVGARLTGEPLRRAPGELPSEPVVRGAIQVPPSGEPVLFLADHPVTGGYPVVGVLTPQAADSAAQLVPGRRCRLVREARPRSGG
;
A
#
# COMPACT_ATOMS: atom_id res chain seq x y z
N MET A 1 -6.10 26.26 3.67
CA MET A 1 -5.11 25.21 3.36
C MET A 1 -4.05 25.14 4.45
N ARG A 2 -3.69 23.95 4.92
CA ARG A 2 -2.57 23.68 5.85
C ARG A 2 -1.61 22.68 5.21
N LEU A 3 -0.32 22.86 5.45
CA LEU A 3 0.72 21.93 5.01
C LEU A 3 1.29 21.22 6.24
N LEU A 4 1.11 19.91 6.30
CA LEU A 4 1.46 19.08 7.44
C LEU A 4 2.49 18.06 6.99
N ALA A 5 3.67 18.02 7.62
CA ALA A 5 4.63 16.96 7.29
C ALA A 5 4.09 15.60 7.73
N CYS A 6 4.29 14.60 6.89
CA CYS A 6 3.92 13.21 7.12
C CYS A 6 5.19 12.38 6.97
N GLY A 7 6.00 12.33 8.03
CA GLY A 7 7.35 11.74 7.98
C GLY A 7 8.38 12.60 7.23
N GLU A 8 9.48 11.97 6.81
CA GLU A 8 10.60 12.66 6.14
C GLU A 8 10.33 12.98 4.68
N ARG A 9 9.52 12.15 4.02
CA ARG A 9 9.37 12.13 2.56
C ARG A 9 7.92 12.22 2.10
N ALA A 10 7.02 12.78 2.90
CA ALA A 10 5.68 13.11 2.44
C ALA A 10 5.13 14.37 3.10
N LEU A 11 4.22 15.02 2.38
CA LEU A 11 3.52 16.23 2.80
C LEU A 11 2.02 16.03 2.61
N LEU A 12 1.27 16.15 3.70
CA LEU A 12 -0.20 16.14 3.70
C LEU A 12 -0.70 17.57 3.55
N VAL A 13 -1.39 17.85 2.45
CA VAL A 13 -2.04 19.13 2.16
C VAL A 13 -3.50 19.02 2.62
N GLU A 14 -3.88 19.79 3.63
CA GLU A 14 -5.24 19.81 4.17
C GLU A 14 -6.01 21.03 3.66
N PHE A 15 -7.23 20.79 3.20
CA PHE A 15 -8.15 21.77 2.61
C PHE A 15 -9.39 21.98 3.47
N ALA A 16 -10.12 23.08 3.24
CA ALA A 16 -11.34 23.35 4.00
C ALA A 16 -12.51 22.46 3.57
N SER A 17 -12.52 22.04 2.30
CA SER A 17 -13.60 21.26 1.69
C SER A 17 -13.07 20.25 0.67
N LEU A 18 -13.94 19.32 0.28
CA LEU A 18 -13.66 18.39 -0.81
C LEU A 18 -13.54 19.12 -2.16
N ASP A 19 -14.34 20.17 -2.41
CA ASP A 19 -14.26 20.94 -3.66
C ASP A 19 -12.87 21.56 -3.89
N GLU A 20 -12.21 22.00 -2.82
CA GLU A 20 -10.83 22.48 -2.89
C GLU A 20 -9.84 21.36 -3.29
N VAL A 21 -10.06 20.13 -2.79
CA VAL A 21 -9.26 18.94 -3.17
C VAL A 21 -9.47 18.60 -4.64
N LEU A 22 -10.71 18.58 -5.13
CA LEU A 22 -11.03 18.31 -6.53
C LEU A 22 -10.41 19.35 -7.48
N ALA A 23 -10.25 20.59 -7.02
CA ALA A 23 -9.57 21.63 -7.78
C ALA A 23 -8.04 21.53 -7.70
N ALA A 24 -7.47 21.08 -6.58
CA ALA A 24 -6.03 21.03 -6.35
C ALA A 24 -5.36 19.77 -6.88
N GLU A 25 -6.02 18.61 -6.78
CA GLU A 25 -5.46 17.31 -7.15
C GLU A 25 -4.95 17.27 -8.60
N PRO A 26 -5.69 17.73 -9.62
CA PRO A 26 -5.21 17.66 -11.00
C PRO A 26 -3.95 18.50 -11.24
N VAL A 27 -3.84 19.63 -10.52
CA VAL A 27 -2.69 20.53 -10.58
C VAL A 27 -1.47 19.87 -9.95
N LEU A 28 -1.63 19.27 -8.76
CA LEU A 28 -0.57 18.53 -8.07
C LEU A 28 -0.11 17.32 -8.87
N ARG A 29 -1.04 16.54 -9.42
CA ARG A 29 -0.75 15.38 -10.26
C ARG A 29 0.01 15.76 -11.52
N ALA A 30 -0.40 16.85 -12.20
CA ALA A 30 0.31 17.36 -13.37
C ALA A 30 1.75 17.81 -13.03
N ALA A 31 1.94 18.45 -11.88
CA ALA A 31 3.27 18.84 -11.43
C ALA A 31 4.15 17.63 -11.05
N ALA A 32 3.58 16.60 -10.42
CA ALA A 32 4.28 15.36 -10.08
C ALA A 32 4.77 14.58 -11.32
N ALA A 33 4.16 14.78 -12.49
CA ALA A 33 4.66 14.21 -13.74
C ALA A 33 5.96 14.87 -14.25
N ALA A 34 6.40 15.97 -13.64
CA ALA A 34 7.63 16.66 -14.05
C ALA A 34 8.88 15.88 -13.63
N THR A 35 9.82 15.72 -14.56
CA THR A 35 11.08 14.98 -14.32
C THR A 35 12.22 15.85 -13.78
N ARG A 36 11.96 17.14 -13.50
CA ARG A 36 12.96 18.12 -13.05
C ARG A 36 12.39 19.05 -11.99
N GLY A 37 13.29 19.69 -11.25
CA GLY A 37 12.93 20.67 -10.23
C GLY A 37 12.40 20.00 -8.95
N PRO A 38 11.66 20.75 -8.10
CA PRO A 38 11.25 20.29 -6.77
C PRO A 38 10.24 19.12 -6.81
N TRP A 39 9.71 18.78 -7.98
CA TRP A 39 8.76 17.69 -8.18
C TRP A 39 9.39 16.38 -8.66
N ALA A 40 10.69 16.38 -9.03
CA ALA A 40 11.35 15.23 -9.62
C ALA A 40 11.45 14.01 -8.67
N SER A 41 11.37 14.24 -7.35
CA SER A 41 11.38 13.19 -6.34
C SER A 41 9.98 12.71 -5.94
N VAL A 42 8.92 13.34 -6.47
CA VAL A 42 7.54 12.96 -6.15
C VAL A 42 7.21 11.65 -6.86
N THR A 43 6.77 10.67 -6.08
CA THR A 43 6.44 9.33 -6.58
C THR A 43 4.96 9.01 -6.53
N ASP A 44 4.16 9.78 -5.77
CA ASP A 44 2.71 9.60 -5.69
C ASP A 44 1.98 10.89 -5.27
N VAL A 45 0.73 11.01 -5.68
CA VAL A 45 -0.21 12.07 -5.29
C VAL A 45 -1.55 11.42 -4.97
N ILE A 46 -1.91 11.42 -3.69
CA ILE A 46 -3.03 10.60 -3.18
C ILE A 46 -4.09 11.53 -2.58
N PRO A 47 -5.22 11.78 -3.25
CA PRO A 47 -6.34 12.50 -2.65
C PRO A 47 -7.10 11.59 -1.67
N ALA A 48 -7.61 12.16 -0.58
CA ALA A 48 -8.66 11.54 0.23
C ALA A 48 -9.44 12.60 1.01
N ALA A 49 -10.77 12.58 0.87
CA ALA A 49 -11.71 13.50 1.51
C ALA A 49 -11.27 14.98 1.44
N ARG A 50 -10.67 15.51 2.51
CA ARG A 50 -10.23 16.93 2.59
C ARG A 50 -8.72 17.09 2.48
N THR A 51 -8.01 16.07 2.02
CA THR A 51 -6.56 16.04 1.99
C THR A 51 -6.00 15.54 0.66
N VAL A 52 -4.78 15.98 0.33
CA VAL A 52 -3.95 15.38 -0.72
C VAL A 52 -2.57 15.12 -0.13
N LEU A 53 -2.11 13.88 -0.17
CA LEU A 53 -0.76 13.50 0.20
C LEU A 53 0.16 13.54 -1.02
N VAL A 54 1.28 14.25 -0.90
CA VAL A 54 2.36 14.27 -1.89
C VAL A 54 3.51 13.43 -1.34
N VAL A 55 3.82 12.30 -1.99
CA VAL A 55 4.83 11.33 -1.55
C VAL A 55 6.12 11.53 -2.34
N GLY A 56 7.26 11.42 -1.66
CA GLY A 56 8.61 11.47 -2.25
C GLY A 56 9.33 12.81 -2.07
N ALA A 57 8.59 13.90 -1.86
CA ALA A 57 9.14 15.23 -1.58
C ALA A 57 9.38 15.44 -0.07
N PRO A 58 10.59 15.85 0.37
CA PRO A 58 10.81 16.29 1.74
C PRO A 58 9.93 17.49 2.08
N ALA A 59 9.27 17.50 3.24
CA ALA A 59 8.34 18.57 3.60
C ALA A 59 8.98 19.97 3.57
N ALA A 60 10.26 20.08 3.92
CA ALA A 60 11.01 21.34 3.92
C ALA A 60 11.24 21.91 2.50
N GLU A 61 11.41 21.03 1.51
CA GLU A 61 11.70 21.41 0.12
C GLU A 61 10.42 21.48 -0.72
N GLY A 62 9.52 20.52 -0.53
CA GLY A 62 8.25 20.41 -1.25
C GLY A 62 7.18 21.38 -0.77
N GLY A 63 7.18 21.77 0.50
CA GLY A 63 6.17 22.67 1.08
C GLY A 63 6.07 24.01 0.35
N PRO A 64 7.18 24.77 0.18
CA PRO A 64 7.16 26.02 -0.59
C PRO A 64 6.73 25.82 -2.05
N ALA A 65 7.15 24.73 -2.70
CA ALA A 65 6.78 24.43 -4.09
C ALA A 65 5.28 24.15 -4.24
N VAL A 66 4.71 23.36 -3.33
CA VAL A 66 3.27 23.07 -3.25
C VAL A 66 2.47 24.36 -3.00
N ALA A 67 2.90 25.19 -2.03
CA ALA A 67 2.24 26.45 -1.72
C ALA A 67 2.25 27.41 -2.92
N ALA A 68 3.40 27.53 -3.60
CA ALA A 68 3.55 28.39 -4.77
C ALA A 68 2.68 27.91 -5.94
N LEU A 69 2.66 26.59 -6.19
CA LEU A 69 1.86 25.99 -7.26
C LEU A 69 0.35 26.21 -7.03
N LEU A 70 -0.14 26.00 -5.80
CA LEU A 70 -1.56 26.11 -5.48
C LEU A 70 -2.04 27.57 -5.33
N SER A 71 -1.13 28.51 -5.04
CA SER A 71 -1.44 29.95 -4.95
C SER A 71 -1.27 30.70 -6.28
N GLY A 72 -0.59 30.10 -7.26
CA GLY A 72 -0.34 30.71 -8.56
C GLY A 72 -1.61 30.86 -9.41
N PRO A 73 -1.56 31.65 -10.51
CA PRO A 73 -2.66 31.70 -11.46
C PRO A 73 -2.94 30.28 -11.94
N ARG A 74 -4.19 29.83 -11.78
CA ARG A 74 -4.64 28.56 -12.35
C ARG A 74 -4.62 28.70 -13.87
N VAL A 75 -3.49 28.41 -14.50
CA VAL A 75 -3.51 27.95 -15.89
C VAL A 75 -4.43 26.74 -15.83
N ALA A 76 -5.53 26.75 -16.57
CA ALA A 76 -6.44 25.62 -16.64
C ALA A 76 -5.56 24.39 -16.88
N ALA A 77 -5.37 23.58 -15.83
CA ALA A 77 -4.53 22.40 -15.91
C ALA A 77 -5.08 21.61 -17.08
N ALA A 78 -4.24 21.34 -18.08
CA ALA A 78 -4.67 20.81 -19.38
C ALA A 78 -5.76 19.77 -19.13
N SER A 79 -7.01 20.19 -19.36
CA SER A 79 -8.16 19.38 -19.00
C SER A 79 -8.07 18.19 -19.92
N GLY A 80 -7.63 17.05 -19.40
CA GLY A 80 -7.84 15.79 -20.07
C GLY A 80 -9.31 15.74 -20.48
N THR A 81 -9.60 15.20 -21.66
CA THR A 81 -10.98 15.02 -22.10
C THR A 81 -11.79 14.41 -20.95
N PRO A 82 -12.90 15.05 -20.52
CA PRO A 82 -13.72 14.53 -19.44
C PRO A 82 -14.08 13.08 -19.73
N ARG A 83 -13.61 12.16 -18.90
CA ARG A 83 -13.90 10.73 -19.04
C ARG A 83 -15.24 10.48 -18.37
N GLU A 84 -16.26 10.18 -19.17
CA GLU A 84 -17.54 9.69 -18.69
C GLU A 84 -17.57 8.15 -18.77
N VAL A 85 -17.98 7.49 -17.69
CA VAL A 85 -18.17 6.03 -17.63
C VAL A 85 -19.61 5.73 -17.24
N VAL A 86 -20.28 4.90 -18.04
CA VAL A 86 -21.63 4.43 -17.75
C VAL A 86 -21.55 3.09 -17.02
N ILE A 87 -22.20 2.99 -15.87
CA ILE A 87 -22.23 1.78 -15.04
C ILE A 87 -23.65 1.21 -15.01
N PRO A 88 -23.92 0.06 -15.66
CA PRO A 88 -25.21 -0.62 -15.54
C PRO A 88 -25.36 -1.20 -14.13
N VAL A 89 -26.52 -0.98 -13.49
CA VAL A 89 -26.83 -1.43 -12.14
C VAL A 89 -28.17 -2.14 -12.11
N ARG A 90 -28.17 -3.36 -11.55
CA ARG A 90 -29.39 -4.03 -11.10
C ARG A 90 -29.70 -3.48 -9.71
N TYR A 91 -30.82 -2.78 -9.55
CA TYR A 91 -31.24 -2.22 -8.26
C TYR A 91 -31.93 -3.27 -7.40
N ASP A 92 -31.15 -4.27 -6.97
CA ASP A 92 -31.56 -5.44 -6.18
C ASP A 92 -30.95 -5.43 -4.76
N GLY A 93 -30.42 -4.29 -4.34
CA GLY A 93 -29.68 -4.19 -3.09
C GLY A 93 -30.57 -4.33 -1.85
N PRO A 94 -30.07 -4.97 -0.79
CA PRO A 94 -30.86 -5.26 0.41
C PRO A 94 -31.30 -4.02 1.19
N ASP A 95 -30.64 -2.87 0.99
CA ASP A 95 -30.95 -1.64 1.71
C ASP A 95 -31.81 -0.66 0.89
N LEU A 96 -32.14 -0.99 -0.37
CA LEU A 96 -32.83 -0.07 -1.27
C LEU A 96 -34.17 0.42 -0.71
N ALA A 97 -34.96 -0.48 -0.11
CA ALA A 97 -36.23 -0.12 0.54
C ALA A 97 -36.00 0.74 1.80
N ALA A 98 -35.01 0.39 2.63
CA ALA A 98 -34.69 1.17 3.83
C ALA A 98 -34.18 2.58 3.49
N VAL A 99 -33.45 2.75 2.38
CA VAL A 99 -33.04 4.06 1.88
C VAL A 99 -34.25 4.86 1.40
N ALA A 100 -35.22 4.22 0.74
CA ALA A 100 -36.47 4.86 0.35
C ALA A 100 -37.21 5.41 1.58
N ASP A 101 -37.34 4.59 2.63
CA ASP A 101 -37.97 4.99 3.90
C ASP A 101 -37.21 6.15 4.58
N GLU A 102 -35.88 6.06 4.68
CA GLU A 102 -35.03 7.09 5.32
C GLU A 102 -35.10 8.45 4.60
N THR A 103 -35.21 8.42 3.26
CA THR A 103 -35.25 9.63 2.42
C THR A 103 -36.65 10.19 2.21
N GLY A 104 -37.69 9.43 2.58
CA GLY A 104 -39.09 9.75 2.27
C GLY A 104 -39.45 9.63 0.79
N LEU A 105 -38.60 8.96 -0.01
CA LEU A 105 -38.81 8.70 -1.43
C LEU A 105 -39.42 7.32 -1.64
N THR A 106 -40.08 7.10 -2.77
CA THR A 106 -40.35 5.73 -3.23
C THR A 106 -39.07 5.07 -3.74
N VAL A 107 -39.02 3.74 -3.78
CA VAL A 107 -37.90 2.99 -4.39
C VAL A 107 -37.61 3.47 -5.81
N ALA A 108 -38.64 3.69 -6.62
CA ALA A 108 -38.48 4.19 -7.99
C ALA A 108 -37.85 5.59 -8.04
N GLU A 109 -38.17 6.45 -7.07
CA GLU A 109 -37.59 7.78 -6.95
C GLU A 109 -36.14 7.74 -6.45
N VAL A 110 -35.79 6.83 -5.54
CA VAL A 110 -34.38 6.59 -5.14
C VAL A 110 -33.55 6.16 -6.35
N VAL A 111 -34.05 5.18 -7.11
CA VAL A 111 -33.39 4.71 -8.34
C VAL A 111 -33.22 5.87 -9.32
N ARG A 112 -34.30 6.62 -9.58
CA ARG A 112 -34.29 7.78 -10.48
C ARG A 112 -33.26 8.83 -10.04
N ALA A 113 -33.25 9.20 -8.76
CA ALA A 113 -32.30 10.16 -8.21
C ALA A 113 -30.84 9.68 -8.35
N HIS A 114 -30.59 8.37 -8.25
CA HIS A 114 -29.23 7.81 -8.38
C HIS A 114 -28.73 7.78 -9.82
N VAL A 115 -29.62 7.67 -10.81
CA VAL A 115 -29.27 7.58 -12.24
C VAL A 115 -29.29 8.93 -12.98
N GLU A 116 -30.19 9.86 -12.62
CA GLU A 116 -30.40 11.11 -13.37
C GLU A 116 -29.30 12.15 -13.11
N THR A 117 -28.73 12.17 -11.90
CA THR A 117 -27.64 13.08 -11.57
C THR A 117 -26.29 12.39 -11.74
N PRO A 118 -25.37 12.94 -12.56
CA PRO A 118 -24.05 12.37 -12.72
C PRO A 118 -23.26 12.48 -11.42
N TRP A 119 -22.44 11.47 -11.18
CA TRP A 119 -21.50 11.44 -10.07
C TRP A 119 -20.09 11.74 -10.58
N GLN A 120 -19.20 12.16 -9.69
CA GLN A 120 -17.79 12.35 -9.98
C GLN A 120 -16.94 11.56 -9.01
N VAL A 121 -15.92 10.85 -9.50
CA VAL A 121 -14.92 10.20 -8.64
C VAL A 121 -14.13 11.28 -7.91
N ALA A 122 -14.31 11.36 -6.60
CA ALA A 122 -13.61 12.31 -5.76
C ALA A 122 -12.19 11.84 -5.46
N PHE A 123 -12.07 10.59 -5.01
CA PHE A 123 -10.80 9.93 -4.72
C PHE A 123 -10.99 8.40 -4.73
N GLY A 124 -9.90 7.68 -4.95
CA GLY A 124 -9.82 6.24 -4.70
C GLY A 124 -9.24 5.96 -3.32
N GLY A 125 -9.42 4.74 -2.83
CA GLY A 125 -8.91 4.34 -1.52
C GLY A 125 -9.64 3.12 -0.98
N PHE A 126 -9.40 2.75 0.27
CA PHE A 126 -9.94 1.54 0.93
C PHE A 126 -9.46 0.19 0.34
N ALA A 127 -9.55 0.00 -0.98
CA ALA A 127 -9.05 -1.16 -1.71
C ALA A 127 -8.74 -0.80 -3.17
N PRO A 128 -7.91 -1.59 -3.89
CA PRO A 128 -7.64 -1.36 -5.31
C PRO A 128 -8.91 -1.21 -6.16
N GLY A 129 -9.07 -0.05 -6.79
CA GLY A 129 -10.20 0.32 -7.65
C GLY A 129 -11.48 0.75 -6.95
N PHE A 130 -11.53 0.78 -5.63
CA PHE A 130 -12.67 1.36 -4.92
C PHE A 130 -12.61 2.88 -5.06
N SER A 131 -13.74 3.48 -5.42
CA SER A 131 -13.85 4.91 -5.72
C SER A 131 -15.00 5.54 -4.94
N TYR A 132 -14.72 6.65 -4.28
CA TYR A 132 -15.71 7.48 -3.60
C TYR A 132 -16.29 8.48 -4.61
N LEU A 133 -17.59 8.42 -4.85
CA LEU A 133 -18.30 9.22 -5.84
C LEU A 133 -19.10 10.33 -5.15
N VAL A 134 -19.05 11.55 -5.66
CA VAL A 134 -19.76 12.73 -5.13
C VAL A 134 -20.55 13.48 -6.20
N GLY A 135 -21.31 14.49 -5.80
CA GLY A 135 -22.04 15.39 -6.71
C GLY A 135 -23.44 14.95 -7.08
N GLY A 136 -23.80 13.68 -6.87
CA GLY A 136 -25.13 13.13 -7.14
C GLY A 136 -26.27 13.84 -6.38
N ASP A 137 -27.49 13.30 -6.50
CA ASP A 137 -28.69 13.94 -5.93
C ASP A 137 -28.57 14.09 -4.39
N PRO A 138 -28.64 15.33 -3.84
CA PRO A 138 -28.51 15.57 -2.40
C PRO A 138 -29.56 14.87 -1.53
N ARG A 139 -30.69 14.46 -2.11
CA ARG A 139 -31.73 13.68 -1.40
C ARG A 139 -31.26 12.28 -1.03
N LEU A 140 -30.21 11.77 -1.65
CA LEU A 140 -29.64 10.45 -1.38
C LEU A 140 -28.57 10.46 -0.28
N ARG A 141 -28.41 11.57 0.45
CA ARG A 141 -27.51 11.63 1.60
C ARG A 141 -28.09 10.85 2.77
N VAL A 142 -27.56 9.65 3.00
CA VAL A 142 -28.03 8.74 4.06
C VAL A 142 -26.84 8.22 4.86
N PRO A 143 -26.95 8.12 6.20
CA PRO A 143 -25.86 7.63 7.01
C PRO A 143 -25.56 6.16 6.69
N ARG A 144 -24.28 5.80 6.83
CA ARG A 144 -23.85 4.39 6.87
C ARG A 144 -24.59 3.62 7.97
N LEU A 145 -24.65 2.30 7.84
CA LEU A 145 -25.14 1.41 8.89
C LEU A 145 -24.35 1.61 10.19
N ALA A 146 -25.07 1.60 11.32
CA ALA A 146 -24.47 1.70 12.65
C ALA A 146 -23.49 0.55 12.95
N SER A 147 -23.75 -0.64 12.41
CA SER A 147 -22.85 -1.79 12.47
C SER A 147 -22.52 -2.25 11.06
N PRO A 148 -21.23 -2.34 10.69
CA PRO A 148 -20.84 -2.76 9.34
C PRO A 148 -21.14 -4.25 9.12
N ARG A 149 -21.43 -4.62 7.88
CA ARG A 149 -21.48 -6.02 7.46
C ARG A 149 -20.08 -6.60 7.52
N THR A 150 -19.98 -7.84 7.97
CA THR A 150 -18.73 -8.61 7.90
C THR A 150 -18.31 -8.91 6.47
N ARG A 151 -19.27 -8.91 5.53
CA ARG A 151 -19.03 -9.14 4.11
C ARG A 151 -20.04 -8.37 3.25
N VAL A 152 -19.51 -7.59 2.31
CA VAL A 152 -20.19 -6.95 1.19
C VAL A 152 -19.66 -7.60 -0.09
N PRO A 153 -20.51 -8.15 -0.97
CA PRO A 153 -20.07 -8.76 -2.22
C PRO A 153 -19.39 -7.78 -3.17
N ALA A 154 -18.45 -8.27 -3.99
CA ALA A 154 -17.92 -7.51 -5.13
C ALA A 154 -19.05 -7.12 -6.09
N GLY A 155 -18.93 -5.95 -6.71
CA GLY A 155 -19.94 -5.35 -7.58
C GLY A 155 -21.09 -4.67 -6.84
N SER A 156 -21.12 -4.68 -5.49
CA SER A 156 -22.17 -3.98 -4.73
C SER A 156 -22.04 -2.47 -4.92
N VAL A 157 -23.16 -1.81 -5.26
CA VAL A 157 -23.29 -0.36 -5.34
C VAL A 157 -23.96 0.13 -4.06
N GLY A 158 -23.40 1.15 -3.41
CA GLY A 158 -23.97 1.65 -2.16
C GLY A 158 -23.77 3.13 -1.89
N LEU A 159 -24.48 3.61 -0.86
CA LEU A 159 -24.44 4.98 -0.37
C LEU A 159 -23.91 5.03 1.07
N ALA A 160 -23.18 6.10 1.38
CA ALA A 160 -22.84 6.51 2.74
C ALA A 160 -22.54 8.01 2.77
N ASP A 161 -23.30 8.74 3.59
CA ASP A 161 -23.24 10.18 3.72
C ASP A 161 -23.38 10.87 2.35
N GLU A 162 -22.45 11.73 1.94
CA GLU A 162 -22.44 12.36 0.61
C GLU A 162 -21.96 11.45 -0.52
N PHE A 163 -21.54 10.22 -0.23
CA PHE A 163 -20.87 9.35 -1.19
C PHE A 163 -21.78 8.27 -1.78
N SER A 164 -21.60 8.02 -3.08
CA SER A 164 -21.89 6.74 -3.73
C SER A 164 -20.58 6.02 -4.05
N GLY A 165 -20.64 4.73 -4.38
CA GLY A 165 -19.45 3.90 -4.53
C GLY A 165 -19.78 2.48 -4.90
N ILE A 166 -18.77 1.78 -5.41
CA ILE A 166 -18.90 0.41 -5.90
C ILE A 166 -17.75 -0.42 -5.32
N TYR A 167 -18.09 -1.54 -4.69
CA TYR A 167 -17.12 -2.45 -4.08
C TYR A 167 -16.43 -3.29 -5.18
N PRO A 168 -15.11 -3.12 -5.44
CA PRO A 168 -14.41 -3.86 -6.50
C PRO A 168 -14.17 -5.32 -6.10
N THR A 169 -14.07 -5.60 -4.81
CA THR A 169 -13.82 -6.92 -4.22
C THR A 169 -14.72 -7.14 -3.01
N SER A 170 -14.78 -8.40 -2.53
CA SER A 170 -15.54 -8.73 -1.34
C SER A 170 -14.82 -8.25 -0.08
N SER A 171 -15.43 -7.36 0.69
CA SER A 171 -14.84 -6.78 1.91
C SER A 171 -15.89 -6.53 2.99
N PRO A 172 -15.53 -6.35 4.27
CA PRO A 172 -16.44 -5.75 5.25
C PRO A 172 -16.87 -4.33 4.82
N GLY A 173 -18.04 -3.87 5.24
CA GLY A 173 -18.53 -2.55 4.86
C GLY A 173 -19.87 -2.17 5.50
N GLY A 174 -20.03 -0.89 5.83
CA GLY A 174 -21.25 -0.34 6.44
C GLY A 174 -22.15 0.44 5.48
N TRP A 175 -21.86 0.46 4.18
CA TRP A 175 -22.62 1.27 3.24
C TRP A 175 -24.01 0.67 2.98
N ARG A 176 -24.98 1.53 2.67
CA ARG A 176 -26.35 1.16 2.30
C ARG A 176 -26.35 0.66 0.86
N LEU A 177 -26.53 -0.64 0.66
CA LEU A 177 -26.42 -1.29 -0.65
C LEU A 177 -27.70 -1.12 -1.47
N LEU A 178 -27.60 -0.44 -2.61
CA LEU A 178 -28.71 -0.15 -3.53
C LEU A 178 -28.89 -1.21 -4.62
N GLY A 179 -27.80 -1.87 -5.01
CA GLY A 179 -27.82 -2.78 -6.15
C GLY A 179 -26.48 -3.42 -6.43
N THR A 180 -26.39 -4.08 -7.59
CA THR A 180 -25.20 -4.79 -8.06
C THR A 180 -24.86 -4.45 -9.51
N THR A 181 -23.57 -4.48 -9.83
CA THR A 181 -23.05 -4.38 -11.20
C THR A 181 -22.05 -5.49 -11.47
N ASP A 182 -21.99 -5.97 -12.72
CA ASP A 182 -20.98 -6.94 -13.17
C ASP A 182 -19.75 -6.25 -13.79
N VAL A 183 -19.67 -4.92 -13.73
CA VAL A 183 -18.53 -4.16 -14.27
C VAL A 183 -17.26 -4.44 -13.47
N THR A 184 -16.20 -4.84 -14.16
CA THR A 184 -14.85 -4.93 -13.59
C THR A 184 -14.28 -3.53 -13.39
N LEU A 185 -14.16 -3.10 -12.14
CA LEU A 185 -13.63 -1.78 -11.78
C LEU A 185 -12.10 -1.73 -11.74
N PHE A 186 -11.48 -2.89 -11.53
CA PHE A 186 -10.05 -3.02 -11.35
C PHE A 186 -9.54 -4.28 -12.04
N ASP A 187 -8.56 -4.11 -12.91
CA ASP A 187 -7.83 -5.19 -13.57
C ASP A 187 -6.34 -4.82 -13.57
N PRO A 188 -5.48 -5.54 -12.82
CA PRO A 188 -4.05 -5.24 -12.79
C PRO A 188 -3.33 -5.46 -14.13
N GLY A 189 -3.94 -6.17 -15.08
CA GLY A 189 -3.43 -6.34 -16.45
C GLY A 189 -3.89 -5.25 -17.43
N ALA A 190 -4.77 -4.33 -17.01
CA ALA A 190 -5.26 -3.22 -17.83
C ALA A 190 -4.41 -1.95 -17.65
N SER A 191 -4.47 -1.07 -18.65
CA SER A 191 -3.81 0.26 -18.60
C SER A 191 -4.81 1.35 -19.00
N PRO A 192 -5.29 2.20 -18.06
CA PRO A 192 -5.01 2.17 -16.62
C PRO A 192 -5.67 0.95 -15.92
N PRO A 193 -5.16 0.52 -14.75
CA PRO A 193 -5.67 -0.67 -14.07
C PRO A 193 -7.01 -0.44 -13.36
N ALA A 194 -7.35 0.80 -13.04
CA ALA A 194 -8.66 1.18 -12.52
C ALA A 194 -9.51 1.81 -13.61
N LEU A 195 -10.76 1.34 -13.74
CA LEU A 195 -11.76 1.93 -14.64
C LEU A 195 -12.10 3.36 -14.22
N LEU A 196 -12.22 3.56 -12.90
CA LEU A 196 -12.60 4.81 -12.26
C LEU A 196 -11.36 5.43 -11.60
N THR A 197 -10.97 6.61 -12.08
CA THR A 197 -9.86 7.41 -11.52
C THR A 197 -10.38 8.77 -11.05
N PRO A 198 -9.71 9.44 -10.08
CA PRO A 198 -10.11 10.77 -9.63
C PRO A 198 -10.40 11.75 -10.78
N GLY A 199 -11.54 12.41 -10.71
CA GLY A 199 -12.06 13.31 -11.75
C GLY A 199 -12.97 12.66 -12.80
N THR A 200 -13.04 11.32 -12.89
CA THR A 200 -13.94 10.61 -13.82
C THR A 200 -15.42 10.91 -13.49
N THR A 201 -16.23 11.22 -14.50
CA THR A 201 -17.69 11.33 -14.35
C THR A 201 -18.31 9.94 -14.50
N VAL A 202 -19.19 9.58 -13.57
CA VAL A 202 -19.89 8.29 -13.54
C VAL A 202 -21.38 8.52 -13.71
N ARG A 203 -21.98 7.88 -14.71
CA ARG A 203 -23.44 7.83 -14.87
C ARG A 203 -23.91 6.41 -14.62
N PHE A 204 -24.83 6.24 -13.67
CA PHE A 204 -25.46 4.94 -13.46
C PHE A 204 -26.63 4.75 -14.42
N GLU A 205 -26.84 3.53 -14.88
CA GLU A 205 -27.99 3.16 -15.70
C GLU A 205 -28.71 1.98 -15.06
N ALA A 206 -30.02 2.10 -14.82
CA ALA A 206 -30.82 1.00 -14.28
C ALA A 206 -31.06 -0.06 -15.36
N VAL A 207 -30.64 -1.30 -15.11
CA VAL A 207 -30.91 -2.44 -16.01
C VAL A 207 -32.00 -3.36 -15.44
N PRO A 208 -32.91 -3.91 -16.28
CA PRO A 208 -33.94 -4.82 -15.81
C PRO A 208 -33.37 -6.11 -15.21
N ALA A 209 -34.03 -6.63 -14.17
CA ALA A 209 -33.70 -7.94 -13.61
C ALA A 209 -33.79 -9.04 -14.69
N GLY A 210 -32.76 -9.89 -14.79
CA GLY A 210 -32.71 -11.03 -15.72
C GLY A 210 -31.96 -10.79 -17.04
N ARG A 211 -31.48 -9.57 -17.32
CA ARG A 211 -30.45 -9.35 -18.37
C ARG A 211 -29.09 -9.36 -17.71
N THR A 212 -28.21 -10.26 -18.14
CA THR A 212 -26.77 -10.08 -17.94
C THR A 212 -26.40 -8.74 -18.54
N SER A 213 -25.85 -7.82 -17.75
CA SER A 213 -25.27 -6.61 -18.30
C SER A 213 -24.18 -7.04 -19.27
N THR A 214 -24.29 -6.66 -20.54
CA THR A 214 -23.17 -6.76 -21.46
C THR A 214 -22.00 -6.04 -20.79
N PRO A 215 -20.84 -6.68 -20.55
CA PRO A 215 -19.74 -6.02 -19.89
C PRO A 215 -19.45 -4.74 -20.67
N ALA A 216 -19.56 -3.59 -19.99
CA ALA A 216 -19.17 -2.33 -20.58
C ALA A 216 -17.73 -2.52 -21.08
N ARG A 217 -17.50 -2.34 -22.38
CA ARG A 217 -16.16 -2.36 -22.98
C ARG A 217 -15.41 -1.15 -22.43
N GLY A 218 -14.85 -1.30 -21.24
CA GLY A 218 -14.30 -0.22 -20.41
C GLY A 218 -12.80 -0.35 -20.13
N ALA A 219 -12.09 -1.24 -20.82
CA ALA A 219 -10.65 -1.17 -20.97
C ALA A 219 -10.32 -1.97 -22.22
N GLU A 220 -9.61 -1.37 -23.18
CA GLU A 220 -8.80 -2.21 -24.06
C GLU A 220 -7.89 -2.99 -23.13
N ARG A 221 -8.04 -4.33 -23.09
CA ARG A 221 -6.94 -5.16 -22.61
C ARG A 221 -5.73 -4.63 -23.37
N ALA A 222 -4.75 -4.09 -22.65
CA ALA A 222 -3.43 -3.90 -23.23
C ALA A 222 -3.14 -5.21 -23.95
N ALA A 223 -2.82 -5.13 -25.25
CA ALA A 223 -2.51 -6.29 -26.08
C ALA A 223 -1.77 -7.27 -25.19
N THR A 224 -2.32 -8.49 -25.02
CA THR A 224 -1.89 -9.50 -24.04
C THR A 224 -0.46 -9.19 -23.68
N PRO A 225 -0.15 -8.68 -22.46
CA PRO A 225 1.23 -8.32 -22.13
C PRO A 225 2.02 -9.50 -22.62
N PRO A 226 3.01 -9.31 -23.54
CA PRO A 226 3.64 -10.43 -24.24
C PRO A 226 3.85 -11.40 -23.14
N THR A 227 3.19 -12.57 -23.21
CA THR A 227 3.26 -13.55 -22.13
C THR A 227 4.71 -13.48 -21.81
N ALA A 228 5.08 -13.06 -20.60
CA ALA A 228 6.41 -13.34 -20.21
C ALA A 228 6.33 -14.88 -20.22
N THR A 229 6.61 -15.51 -21.37
CA THR A 229 7.82 -16.28 -21.51
C THR A 229 8.80 -15.59 -20.60
N VAL A 230 8.68 -15.92 -19.31
CA VAL A 230 9.79 -16.25 -18.46
C VAL A 230 10.64 -17.05 -19.41
N ALA A 231 11.53 -16.34 -20.13
CA ALA A 231 12.39 -16.95 -21.12
C ALA A 231 13.00 -18.10 -20.37
N HIS A 232 12.71 -19.35 -20.78
CA HIS A 232 12.87 -20.56 -19.95
C HIS A 232 14.07 -20.38 -19.04
N ALA A 233 13.81 -19.98 -17.78
CA ALA A 233 14.90 -19.57 -16.92
C ALA A 233 15.68 -20.85 -16.69
N THR A 234 16.89 -20.92 -17.24
CA THR A 234 17.73 -22.12 -17.10
C THR A 234 18.17 -22.33 -15.66
N LYS A 235 17.91 -21.33 -14.80
CA LYS A 235 18.22 -21.32 -13.38
C LYS A 235 16.99 -20.94 -12.56
N ALA A 236 16.85 -21.60 -11.42
CA ALA A 236 15.78 -21.37 -10.48
C ALA A 236 16.21 -21.69 -9.04
N LEU A 237 15.40 -21.25 -8.09
CA LEU A 237 15.43 -21.65 -6.69
C LEU A 237 14.13 -22.42 -6.40
N ILE A 238 14.22 -23.64 -5.89
CA ILE A 238 13.04 -24.43 -5.53
C ILE A 238 12.85 -24.34 -4.01
N VAL A 239 11.71 -23.84 -3.58
CA VAL A 239 11.31 -23.86 -2.16
C VAL A 239 10.92 -25.29 -1.83
N GLU A 240 11.78 -26.06 -1.16
CA GLU A 240 11.49 -27.45 -0.79
C GLU A 240 10.60 -27.52 0.47
N SER A 241 10.82 -26.60 1.42
CA SER A 241 9.98 -26.46 2.62
C SER A 241 10.08 -25.03 3.18
N ALA A 242 9.02 -24.57 3.85
CA ALA A 242 8.99 -23.29 4.54
C ALA A 242 7.98 -23.36 5.70
N LEU A 243 8.33 -22.82 6.87
CA LEU A 243 7.40 -22.72 8.01
C LEU A 243 6.18 -21.84 7.68
N LEU A 244 6.45 -20.68 7.09
CA LEU A 244 5.45 -19.73 6.60
C LEU A 244 5.68 -19.51 5.10
N PRO A 245 4.64 -19.14 4.33
CA PRO A 245 4.81 -18.77 2.93
C PRO A 245 5.87 -17.69 2.76
N VAL A 246 6.79 -17.90 1.82
CA VAL A 246 7.84 -16.93 1.45
C VAL A 246 7.24 -15.96 0.44
N THR A 247 7.63 -14.69 0.45
CA THR A 247 7.12 -13.72 -0.54
C THR A 247 8.26 -13.15 -1.38
N ALA A 248 7.97 -12.83 -2.64
CA ALA A 248 8.87 -12.05 -3.46
C ALA A 248 8.66 -10.57 -3.13
N GLN A 249 9.76 -9.83 -2.95
CA GLN A 249 9.71 -8.41 -2.59
C GLN A 249 10.80 -7.63 -3.35
N ASP A 250 10.42 -6.49 -3.88
CA ASP A 250 11.30 -5.45 -4.43
C ASP A 250 11.08 -4.13 -3.67
N GLU A 251 11.33 -2.97 -4.31
CA GLU A 251 11.07 -1.66 -3.68
C GLU A 251 9.58 -1.29 -3.60
N GLY A 252 8.69 -2.09 -4.19
CA GLY A 252 7.25 -1.84 -4.24
C GLY A 252 6.80 -1.13 -5.52
N ARG A 253 5.51 -0.79 -5.55
CA ARG A 253 4.81 -0.12 -6.66
C ARG A 253 4.41 1.30 -6.27
N THR A 254 4.91 2.31 -6.98
CA THR A 254 4.61 3.72 -6.66
C THR A 254 3.69 4.35 -7.70
N GLY A 255 2.96 5.41 -7.32
CA GLY A 255 2.18 6.22 -8.26
C GLY A 255 0.77 5.69 -8.52
N LEU A 256 0.30 4.75 -7.70
CA LEU A 256 -0.99 4.09 -7.84
C LEU A 256 -1.88 4.26 -6.59
N GLY A 257 -1.43 5.03 -5.60
CA GLY A 257 -2.20 5.29 -4.38
C GLY A 257 -3.54 5.99 -4.68
N ALA A 258 -3.60 6.86 -5.67
CA ALA A 258 -4.84 7.55 -6.08
C ALA A 258 -5.98 6.60 -6.48
N VAL A 259 -5.68 5.33 -6.81
CA VAL A 259 -6.65 4.28 -7.17
C VAL A 259 -6.68 3.14 -6.14
N GLY A 260 -6.18 3.37 -4.93
CA GLY A 260 -6.27 2.43 -3.81
C GLY A 260 -5.27 1.27 -3.86
N VAL A 261 -4.23 1.33 -4.72
CA VAL A 261 -3.17 0.33 -4.76
C VAL A 261 -2.04 0.75 -3.80
N GLY A 262 -1.74 -0.11 -2.82
CA GLY A 262 -0.68 0.11 -1.84
C GLY A 262 0.72 -0.07 -2.43
N ALA A 263 1.72 0.57 -1.82
CA ALA A 263 3.08 0.51 -2.31
C ALA A 263 3.75 -0.86 -2.12
N SER A 264 3.44 -1.54 -1.02
CA SER A 264 4.06 -2.83 -0.66
C SER A 264 5.60 -2.72 -0.62
N GLY A 265 6.31 -3.75 -1.10
CA GLY A 265 7.77 -3.80 -1.07
C GLY A 265 8.33 -4.57 0.12
N ALA A 266 9.65 -4.68 0.17
CA ALA A 266 10.33 -5.28 1.32
C ALA A 266 9.94 -4.55 2.63
N ALA A 267 9.57 -5.31 3.66
CA ALA A 267 9.16 -4.74 4.94
C ALA A 267 10.32 -4.03 5.66
N ASP A 268 11.54 -4.58 5.56
CA ASP A 268 12.82 -3.99 5.96
C ASP A 268 13.62 -3.69 4.68
N LEU A 269 13.52 -2.44 4.22
CA LEU A 269 14.12 -1.98 2.96
C LEU A 269 15.65 -1.92 3.05
N GLY A 270 16.19 -1.59 4.23
CA GLY A 270 17.62 -1.55 4.47
C GLY A 270 18.29 -2.90 4.24
N SER A 271 17.72 -3.96 4.82
CA SER A 271 18.21 -5.33 4.66
C SER A 271 18.05 -5.86 3.24
N TYR A 272 16.87 -5.67 2.63
CA TYR A 272 16.65 -6.04 1.22
C TYR A 272 17.67 -5.36 0.30
N ARG A 273 17.83 -4.04 0.38
CA ARG A 273 18.77 -3.29 -0.46
C ARG A 273 20.23 -3.71 -0.21
N LEU A 274 20.58 -4.09 1.02
CA LEU A 274 21.90 -4.64 1.30
C LEU A 274 22.13 -5.96 0.56
N GLY A 275 21.15 -6.87 0.58
CA GLY A 275 21.21 -8.15 -0.14
C GLY A 275 21.40 -7.96 -1.64
N GLU A 276 20.59 -7.10 -2.26
CA GLU A 276 20.69 -6.80 -3.69
C GLU A 276 22.07 -6.22 -4.07
N ARG A 277 22.63 -5.32 -3.25
CA ARG A 277 23.98 -4.77 -3.46
C ARG A 277 25.05 -5.84 -3.34
N LEU A 278 24.95 -6.75 -2.37
CA LEU A 278 25.94 -7.80 -2.12
C LEU A 278 26.05 -8.79 -3.29
N VAL A 279 24.95 -9.06 -4.00
CA VAL A 279 24.96 -9.92 -5.20
C VAL A 279 25.18 -9.11 -6.50
N GLY A 280 25.28 -7.79 -6.39
CA GLY A 280 25.56 -6.87 -7.50
C GLY A 280 24.37 -6.66 -8.44
N ASN A 281 23.15 -6.76 -7.93
CA ASN A 281 21.94 -6.45 -8.69
C ASN A 281 21.74 -4.92 -8.79
N PRO A 282 21.17 -4.43 -9.91
CA PRO A 282 20.73 -3.04 -9.98
C PRO A 282 19.54 -2.78 -9.03
N PRO A 283 19.25 -1.52 -8.67
CA PRO A 283 18.02 -1.17 -7.98
C PRO A 283 16.78 -1.73 -8.70
N GLY A 284 15.80 -2.20 -7.93
CA GLY A 284 14.57 -2.80 -8.45
C GLY A 284 14.61 -4.32 -8.69
N GLY A 285 15.73 -4.99 -8.42
CA GLY A 285 15.78 -6.47 -8.37
C GLY A 285 14.92 -7.01 -7.23
N ALA A 286 14.26 -8.16 -7.41
CA ALA A 286 13.47 -8.76 -6.35
C ALA A 286 14.28 -9.80 -5.56
N ALA A 287 14.00 -9.89 -4.26
CA ALA A 287 14.52 -10.89 -3.33
C ALA A 287 13.39 -11.73 -2.73
N LEU A 288 13.74 -12.82 -2.06
CA LEU A 288 12.79 -13.59 -1.25
C LEU A 288 12.79 -13.05 0.19
N GLU A 289 11.65 -12.55 0.66
CA GLU A 289 11.41 -12.18 2.06
C GLU A 289 10.88 -13.39 2.84
N ILE A 290 11.65 -13.82 3.84
CA ILE A 290 11.44 -15.05 4.62
C ILE A 290 11.13 -14.65 6.06
N THR A 291 9.94 -15.01 6.55
CA THR A 291 9.48 -14.71 7.90
C THR A 291 9.72 -15.90 8.83
N LEU A 292 10.35 -15.69 9.99
CA LEU A 292 10.73 -16.71 10.98
C LEU A 292 11.75 -17.77 10.50
N GLY A 293 12.46 -17.50 9.41
CA GLY A 293 13.46 -18.42 8.85
C GLY A 293 12.85 -19.77 8.48
N GLN A 294 13.53 -20.86 8.82
CA GLN A 294 12.99 -22.23 8.70
C GLN A 294 12.50 -22.56 7.29
N VAL A 295 13.38 -22.34 6.32
CA VAL A 295 13.16 -22.60 4.90
C VAL A 295 14.30 -23.45 4.35
N VAL A 296 13.97 -24.36 3.45
CA VAL A 296 14.94 -25.11 2.63
C VAL A 296 14.73 -24.71 1.18
N VAL A 297 15.79 -24.22 0.54
CA VAL A 297 15.81 -23.82 -0.86
C VAL A 297 16.86 -24.62 -1.60
N ARG A 298 16.48 -25.29 -2.68
CA ARG A 298 17.40 -26.01 -3.55
C ARG A 298 17.71 -25.20 -4.81
N ALA A 299 18.97 -25.18 -5.21
CA ALA A 299 19.38 -24.57 -6.46
C ALA A 299 19.09 -25.45 -7.68
N VAL A 300 18.63 -24.82 -8.76
CA VAL A 300 18.70 -25.30 -10.13
C VAL A 300 19.63 -24.35 -10.89
N GLY A 301 20.76 -24.87 -11.35
CA GLY A 301 21.89 -24.10 -11.86
C GLY A 301 22.74 -23.45 -10.76
N ASP A 302 23.91 -22.94 -11.15
CA ASP A 302 24.83 -22.26 -10.23
C ASP A 302 24.40 -20.82 -9.95
N HIS A 303 24.33 -20.46 -8.67
CA HIS A 303 23.92 -19.14 -8.18
C HIS A 303 24.98 -18.48 -7.31
N THR A 304 24.93 -17.15 -7.28
CA THR A 304 25.54 -16.34 -6.21
C THR A 304 24.42 -15.71 -5.41
N VAL A 305 24.39 -15.95 -4.12
CA VAL A 305 23.32 -15.51 -3.22
C VAL A 305 23.89 -14.75 -2.02
N ALA A 306 23.06 -13.94 -1.37
CA ALA A 306 23.38 -13.30 -0.10
C ALA A 306 22.16 -13.34 0.81
N MET A 307 22.41 -13.52 2.11
CA MET A 307 21.37 -13.43 3.12
C MET A 307 21.53 -12.19 3.99
N THR A 308 20.45 -11.46 4.23
CA THR A 308 20.42 -10.26 5.09
C THR A 308 19.15 -10.25 5.97
N GLY A 309 18.98 -9.21 6.79
CA GLY A 309 17.85 -9.11 7.73
C GLY A 309 18.11 -9.86 9.03
N ALA A 310 17.05 -10.46 9.58
CA ALA A 310 17.12 -11.23 10.82
C ALA A 310 18.18 -12.34 10.71
N PRO A 311 19.16 -12.42 11.64
CA PRO A 311 20.24 -13.38 11.56
C PRO A 311 19.72 -14.80 11.82
N CYS A 312 19.69 -15.61 10.76
CA CYS A 312 19.42 -17.04 10.81
C CYS A 312 20.72 -17.83 10.71
N ARG A 313 20.83 -18.93 11.45
CA ARG A 313 21.84 -19.95 11.15
C ARG A 313 21.55 -20.51 9.76
N ALA A 314 22.52 -20.49 8.85
CA ALA A 314 22.36 -21.03 7.51
C ALA A 314 23.45 -22.01 7.14
N GLU A 315 23.07 -23.01 6.36
CA GLU A 315 23.96 -24.06 5.88
C GLU A 315 23.68 -24.39 4.43
N VAL A 316 24.73 -24.69 3.66
CA VAL A 316 24.65 -25.26 2.32
C VAL A 316 25.08 -26.73 2.39
N ASP A 317 24.15 -27.66 2.24
CA ASP A 317 24.37 -29.10 2.42
C ASP A 317 25.14 -29.43 3.72
N GLY A 318 24.73 -28.79 4.82
CA GLY A 318 25.34 -28.97 6.16
C GLY A 318 26.63 -28.17 6.40
N ARG A 319 27.13 -27.42 5.42
CA ARG A 319 28.27 -26.51 5.61
C ARG A 319 27.78 -25.13 6.04
N PRO A 320 28.23 -24.58 7.18
CA PRO A 320 27.84 -23.25 7.62
C PRO A 320 28.20 -22.16 6.59
N VAL A 321 27.28 -21.22 6.37
CA VAL A 321 27.51 -20.00 5.59
C VAL A 321 27.19 -18.77 6.43
N SER A 322 27.95 -17.70 6.22
CA SER A 322 27.78 -16.44 6.96
C SER A 322 26.74 -15.55 6.29
N PRO A 323 25.71 -15.07 7.02
CA PRO A 323 24.88 -13.96 6.57
C PRO A 323 25.72 -12.69 6.36
N GLY A 324 25.20 -11.74 5.57
CA GLY A 324 25.84 -10.46 5.29
C GLY A 324 26.95 -10.49 4.23
N VAL A 325 27.25 -11.65 3.66
CA VAL A 325 28.21 -11.77 2.54
C VAL A 325 27.62 -12.59 1.42
N ALA A 326 28.13 -12.40 0.20
CA ALA A 326 27.75 -13.21 -0.94
C ALA A 326 28.49 -14.56 -0.93
N PHE A 327 27.79 -15.64 -1.27
CA PHE A 327 28.37 -16.98 -1.38
C PHE A 327 27.78 -17.74 -2.57
N ALA A 328 28.48 -18.80 -2.99
CA ALA A 328 28.02 -19.65 -4.08
C ALA A 328 27.02 -20.69 -3.56
N LEU A 329 25.96 -20.91 -4.33
CA LEU A 329 25.03 -22.03 -4.16
C LEU A 329 25.00 -22.77 -5.50
N ARG A 330 25.64 -23.93 -5.57
CA ARG A 330 25.83 -24.71 -6.80
C ARG A 330 24.57 -25.47 -7.17
N ASP A 331 24.49 -25.86 -8.44
CA ASP A 331 23.40 -26.69 -8.93
C ASP A 331 23.17 -27.92 -8.03
N GLY A 332 21.92 -28.13 -7.62
CA GLY A 332 21.50 -29.22 -6.75
C GLY A 332 21.75 -29.03 -5.24
N GLU A 333 22.60 -28.07 -4.82
CA GLU A 333 22.86 -27.80 -3.40
C GLU A 333 21.63 -27.22 -2.70
N ARG A 334 21.49 -27.52 -1.40
CA ARG A 334 20.40 -27.00 -0.55
C ARG A 334 20.89 -25.99 0.46
N LEU A 335 20.32 -24.80 0.40
CA LEU A 335 20.41 -23.79 1.44
C LEU A 335 19.32 -24.04 2.49
N THR A 336 19.71 -24.31 3.73
CA THR A 336 18.81 -24.45 4.87
C THR A 336 18.98 -23.28 5.82
N LEU A 337 17.89 -22.56 6.13
CA LEU A 337 17.86 -21.52 7.16
C LEU A 337 17.14 -22.05 8.39
N GLY A 338 17.78 -21.93 9.56
CA GLY A 338 17.13 -22.14 10.86
C GLY A 338 16.26 -20.96 11.30
N PRO A 339 15.70 -20.99 12.51
CA PRO A 339 15.00 -19.85 13.08
C PRO A 339 15.96 -18.68 13.37
N PRO A 340 15.51 -17.42 13.27
CA PRO A 340 16.30 -16.27 13.68
C PRO A 340 16.43 -16.21 15.20
N ALA A 341 17.60 -15.80 15.71
CA ALA A 341 17.80 -15.58 17.15
C ALA A 341 17.13 -14.29 17.66
N VAL A 342 17.12 -13.27 16.80
CA VAL A 342 16.46 -11.96 17.01
C VAL A 342 15.91 -11.49 15.68
N GLY A 343 14.89 -10.64 15.71
CA GLY A 343 14.23 -10.17 14.49
C GLY A 343 13.24 -11.18 13.91
N LEU A 344 12.62 -10.81 12.80
CA LEU A 344 11.50 -11.55 12.22
C LEU A 344 11.71 -11.92 10.75
N ARG A 345 12.33 -11.04 9.95
CA ARG A 345 12.38 -11.14 8.49
C ARG A 345 13.80 -11.18 7.97
N SER A 346 14.12 -12.22 7.21
CA SER A 346 15.37 -12.38 6.47
C SER A 346 15.13 -12.22 4.97
N TYR A 347 16.15 -11.83 4.22
CA TYR A 347 16.08 -11.72 2.76
C TYR A 347 17.11 -12.63 2.11
N LEU A 348 16.68 -13.41 1.12
CA LEU A 348 17.57 -14.16 0.23
C LEU A 348 17.59 -13.46 -1.13
N SER A 349 18.68 -12.73 -1.38
CA SER A 349 18.99 -12.11 -2.67
C SER A 349 19.79 -13.07 -3.53
N VAL A 350 19.54 -13.07 -4.84
CA VAL A 350 20.23 -13.90 -5.82
C VAL A 350 20.70 -13.02 -6.97
N ARG A 351 21.93 -13.21 -7.43
CA ARG A 351 22.49 -12.47 -8.57
C ARG A 351 21.66 -12.75 -9.83
N GLY A 352 21.20 -11.69 -10.49
CA GLY A 352 20.23 -11.76 -11.59
C GLY A 352 18.79 -11.45 -11.14
N GLY A 353 18.54 -11.49 -9.83
CA GLY A 353 17.25 -11.16 -9.21
C GLY A 353 16.23 -12.30 -9.33
N VAL A 354 15.25 -12.29 -8.43
CA VAL A 354 14.07 -13.15 -8.52
C VAL A 354 13.20 -12.69 -9.69
N ALA A 355 12.95 -13.56 -10.66
CA ALA A 355 12.30 -13.26 -11.93
C ALA A 355 10.83 -13.70 -11.98
N VAL A 356 10.11 -13.54 -10.87
CA VAL A 356 8.65 -13.75 -10.81
C VAL A 356 7.89 -12.69 -11.63
N GLU A 357 6.59 -12.94 -11.83
CA GLU A 357 5.70 -12.03 -12.56
C GLU A 357 5.72 -10.63 -11.96
N GLU A 358 5.80 -9.64 -12.85
CA GLU A 358 5.70 -8.23 -12.48
C GLU A 358 4.24 -7.77 -12.64
N VAL A 359 3.65 -7.27 -11.56
CA VAL A 359 2.27 -6.79 -11.52
C VAL A 359 2.28 -5.32 -11.14
N LEU A 360 1.81 -4.48 -12.06
CA LEU A 360 1.77 -3.02 -11.92
C LEU A 360 3.16 -2.43 -11.63
N GLY A 361 4.18 -2.87 -12.37
CA GLY A 361 5.55 -2.36 -12.29
C GLY A 361 6.36 -2.87 -11.08
N SER A 362 5.87 -3.87 -10.36
CA SER A 362 6.54 -4.44 -9.19
C SER A 362 6.34 -5.95 -9.07
N ARG A 363 7.36 -6.65 -8.57
CA ARG A 363 7.38 -8.07 -8.21
C ARG A 363 7.02 -8.31 -6.74
N SER A 364 6.60 -7.28 -6.01
CA SER A 364 6.25 -7.40 -4.59
C SER A 364 4.88 -8.04 -4.36
N THR A 365 4.81 -8.99 -3.43
CA THR A 365 3.53 -9.51 -2.93
C THR A 365 2.90 -8.52 -1.93
N ASP A 366 1.78 -7.92 -2.29
CA ASP A 366 0.93 -7.11 -1.40
C ASP A 366 -0.15 -7.99 -0.78
N THR A 367 0.00 -8.25 0.53
CA THR A 367 -0.90 -9.13 1.27
C THR A 367 -2.25 -8.49 1.58
N LEU A 368 -2.34 -7.16 1.64
CA LEU A 368 -3.60 -6.45 1.89
C LEU A 368 -4.39 -6.28 0.59
N GLY A 369 -3.72 -5.84 -0.46
CA GLY A 369 -4.31 -5.62 -1.79
C GLY A 369 -4.53 -6.91 -2.58
N GLY A 370 -3.87 -8.01 -2.21
CA GLY A 370 -3.91 -9.26 -2.97
C GLY A 370 -3.23 -9.14 -4.34
N LEU A 371 -2.17 -8.35 -4.43
CA LEU A 371 -1.48 -8.02 -5.69
C LEU A 371 -0.07 -8.61 -5.74
N GLY A 372 0.43 -8.82 -6.95
CA GLY A 372 1.76 -9.38 -7.18
C GLY A 372 1.80 -10.90 -7.14
N PRO A 373 3.01 -11.47 -7.12
CA PRO A 373 3.21 -12.91 -7.08
C PRO A 373 2.54 -13.53 -5.87
N ALA A 374 1.95 -14.71 -6.05
CA ALA A 374 1.40 -15.48 -4.94
C ALA A 374 2.50 -15.84 -3.93
N PRO A 375 2.17 -15.95 -2.63
CA PRO A 375 3.11 -16.48 -1.64
C PRO A 375 3.64 -17.87 -2.05
N LEU A 376 4.96 -18.02 -1.96
CA LEU A 376 5.72 -19.19 -2.40
C LEU A 376 5.71 -20.26 -1.31
N THR A 377 5.26 -21.45 -1.68
CA THR A 377 5.13 -22.61 -0.78
C THR A 377 6.00 -23.77 -1.25
N ALA A 378 6.05 -24.86 -0.47
CA ALA A 378 6.81 -26.05 -0.82
C ALA A 378 6.45 -26.56 -2.24
N GLY A 379 7.48 -26.86 -3.04
CA GLY A 379 7.38 -27.24 -4.44
C GLY A 379 7.37 -26.07 -5.43
N THR A 380 7.33 -24.82 -4.96
CA THR A 380 7.36 -23.65 -5.85
C THR A 380 8.76 -23.49 -6.46
N GLU A 381 8.82 -23.48 -7.79
CA GLU A 381 10.02 -23.13 -8.54
C GLU A 381 10.04 -21.62 -8.78
N VAL A 382 11.07 -20.95 -8.30
CA VAL A 382 11.26 -19.51 -8.39
C VAL A 382 12.30 -19.23 -9.46
N PRO A 383 11.91 -18.67 -10.63
CA PRO A 383 12.86 -18.37 -11.69
C PRO A 383 13.86 -17.30 -11.25
N VAL A 384 15.11 -17.42 -11.70
CA VAL A 384 16.17 -16.44 -11.48
C VAL A 384 16.52 -15.77 -12.81
N GLY A 385 16.60 -14.43 -12.79
CA GLY A 385 16.89 -13.63 -13.98
C GLY A 385 18.33 -13.75 -14.46
N GLU A 386 18.61 -13.21 -15.65
CA GLU A 386 19.97 -13.17 -16.17
C GLU A 386 20.83 -12.14 -15.42
N ALA A 387 21.95 -12.60 -14.89
CA ALA A 387 22.93 -11.74 -14.25
C ALA A 387 23.61 -10.82 -15.27
N ARG A 388 23.75 -9.52 -14.97
CA ARG A 388 24.59 -8.63 -15.75
C ARG A 388 26.04 -9.15 -15.75
N ALA A 389 26.68 -9.14 -16.93
CA ALA A 389 28.11 -9.41 -17.03
C ALA A 389 28.88 -8.34 -16.24
N GLY A 390 29.85 -8.76 -15.42
CA GLY A 390 30.66 -7.85 -14.63
C GLY A 390 31.26 -8.51 -13.40
N TRP A 391 32.30 -7.87 -12.86
CA TRP A 391 32.94 -8.29 -11.62
C TRP A 391 32.04 -7.99 -10.42
N LEU A 392 31.94 -8.97 -9.51
CA LEU A 392 31.33 -8.78 -8.20
C LEU A 392 32.44 -8.54 -7.18
N ALA A 393 32.40 -7.40 -6.50
CA ALA A 393 33.37 -7.11 -5.45
C ALA A 393 33.18 -8.09 -4.29
N ALA A 394 34.27 -8.77 -3.91
CA ALA A 394 34.27 -9.54 -2.67
C ALA A 394 34.13 -8.58 -1.49
N VAL A 395 33.15 -8.86 -0.62
CA VAL A 395 32.95 -8.14 0.63
C VAL A 395 33.29 -9.10 1.75
N ASP A 396 34.36 -8.84 2.48
CA ASP A 396 34.85 -9.74 3.54
C ASP A 396 33.93 -9.76 4.75
N TRP A 397 33.28 -8.63 5.04
CA TRP A 397 32.28 -8.50 6.09
C TRP A 397 31.38 -7.30 5.84
N THR A 398 30.15 -7.36 6.36
CA THR A 398 29.24 -6.21 6.43
C THR A 398 28.87 -5.92 7.88
N PRO A 399 28.90 -4.65 8.32
CA PRO A 399 28.30 -4.28 9.58
C PRO A 399 26.79 -4.47 9.47
N VAL A 400 26.26 -5.49 10.15
CA VAL A 400 24.81 -5.70 10.33
C VAL A 400 24.51 -5.48 11.79
N SER A 401 23.67 -4.48 12.10
CA SER A 401 23.21 -4.25 13.47
C SER A 401 21.98 -5.10 13.71
N ALA A 402 22.12 -6.14 14.52
CA ALA A 402 20.97 -6.87 15.04
C ALA A 402 20.53 -6.22 16.35
N GLU A 403 19.27 -5.79 16.44
CA GLU A 403 18.75 -5.16 17.66
C GLU A 403 18.53 -6.21 18.76
N THR A 404 19.50 -6.33 19.67
CA THR A 404 19.48 -7.27 20.78
C THR A 404 18.93 -6.68 22.07
N SER A 405 18.63 -5.38 22.12
CA SER A 405 18.11 -4.73 23.33
C SER A 405 16.74 -5.29 23.72
N ASP A 406 16.45 -5.40 25.02
CA ASP A 406 15.15 -5.85 25.52
C ASP A 406 13.99 -4.93 25.11
N VAL A 407 14.31 -3.64 24.93
CA VAL A 407 13.39 -2.60 24.45
C VAL A 407 13.97 -1.99 23.18
N VAL A 408 13.26 -2.15 22.07
CA VAL A 408 13.63 -1.55 20.78
C VAL A 408 13.21 -0.08 20.76
N GLU A 409 14.16 0.84 20.61
CA GLU A 409 13.82 2.26 20.42
C GLU A 409 13.44 2.55 18.97
N LEU A 410 12.25 3.10 18.77
CA LEU A 410 11.73 3.48 17.46
C LEU A 410 11.56 4.99 17.40
N ARG A 411 12.38 5.62 16.57
CA ARG A 411 12.37 7.07 16.38
C ARG A 411 11.25 7.48 15.42
N TYR A 412 10.56 8.58 15.74
CA TYR A 412 9.48 9.09 14.91
C TYR A 412 9.48 10.61 14.80
N LEU A 413 9.01 11.11 13.66
CA LEU A 413 8.69 12.51 13.45
C LEU A 413 7.22 12.76 13.82
N GLN A 414 6.97 13.83 14.58
CA GLN A 414 5.62 14.19 15.01
C GLN A 414 4.74 14.63 13.81
N GLY A 415 3.46 14.22 13.85
CA GLY A 415 2.42 14.60 12.91
C GLY A 415 1.98 13.47 11.98
N PRO A 416 0.98 13.71 11.12
CA PRO A 416 0.30 15.00 10.89
C PRO A 416 -0.77 15.37 11.93
N ARG A 417 -1.25 14.44 12.77
CA ARG A 417 -2.39 14.62 13.69
C ARG A 417 -2.02 14.51 15.16
N ALA A 418 -0.84 15.00 15.53
CA ALA A 418 -0.30 14.82 16.88
C ALA A 418 -1.12 15.49 17.99
N GLU A 419 -1.95 16.48 17.65
CA GLU A 419 -2.87 17.14 18.56
C GLU A 419 -3.99 16.22 19.09
N TRP A 420 -4.20 15.06 18.48
CA TRP A 420 -5.25 14.12 18.88
C TRP A 420 -4.90 13.30 20.12
N VAL A 421 -3.62 13.23 20.49
CA VAL A 421 -3.14 12.29 21.51
C VAL A 421 -2.04 12.93 22.35
N GLU A 422 -2.08 12.69 23.65
CA GLU A 422 -1.03 13.07 24.60
C GLU A 422 -0.21 11.86 25.04
N GLY A 423 1.08 12.06 25.38
CA GLY A 423 1.89 11.03 26.03
C GLY A 423 2.53 9.98 25.12
N LEU A 424 2.61 10.21 23.80
CA LEU A 424 3.26 9.27 22.88
C LEU A 424 4.78 9.20 23.06
N ASP A 425 5.45 10.34 23.28
CA ASP A 425 6.90 10.41 23.37
C ASP A 425 7.40 9.75 24.66
N GLY A 426 8.38 8.84 24.53
CA GLY A 426 8.91 8.03 25.62
C GLY A 426 8.01 6.87 26.06
N SER A 427 6.81 6.72 25.48
CA SER A 427 5.89 5.63 25.79
C SER A 427 6.50 4.27 25.40
N THR A 428 6.25 3.25 26.22
CA THR A 428 6.79 1.90 26.02
C THR A 428 5.65 0.90 25.93
N TRP A 429 5.72 0.04 24.92
CA TRP A 429 4.65 -0.86 24.53
C TRP A 429 5.14 -2.30 24.41
N VAL A 430 4.21 -3.25 24.50
CA VAL A 430 4.44 -4.64 24.13
C VAL A 430 3.94 -4.84 22.70
N VAL A 431 4.70 -5.57 21.90
CA VAL A 431 4.29 -5.96 20.55
C VAL A 431 3.25 -7.07 20.67
N GLY A 432 2.03 -6.83 20.18
CA GLY A 432 0.94 -7.80 20.23
C GLY A 432 1.17 -9.01 19.30
N GLY A 433 0.29 -10.01 19.39
CA GLY A 433 0.36 -11.21 18.54
C GLY A 433 0.00 -10.98 17.07
N ALA A 434 -0.68 -9.88 16.75
CA ALA A 434 -1.06 -9.50 15.40
C ALA A 434 0.00 -8.58 14.78
N VAL A 435 1.08 -9.19 14.28
CA VAL A 435 2.14 -8.53 13.50
C VAL A 435 2.22 -9.22 12.14
N ASP A 436 2.03 -8.46 11.08
CA ASP A 436 2.12 -8.93 9.69
C ASP A 436 2.82 -7.86 8.83
N ARG A 437 2.59 -7.87 7.51
CA ARG A 437 3.14 -6.85 6.60
C ARG A 437 2.31 -5.56 6.56
N VAL A 438 1.06 -5.59 7.02
CA VAL A 438 0.18 -4.42 7.11
C VAL A 438 0.58 -3.56 8.30
N GLY A 439 0.80 -4.17 9.46
CA GLY A 439 1.24 -3.44 10.63
C GLY A 439 1.55 -4.29 11.87
N ALA A 440 2.10 -3.63 12.88
CA ALA A 440 2.31 -4.17 14.21
C ALA A 440 1.38 -3.47 15.21
N ARG A 441 0.48 -4.23 15.85
CA ARG A 441 -0.38 -3.72 16.91
C ARG A 441 0.36 -3.72 18.23
N LEU A 442 0.35 -2.59 18.93
CA LEU A 442 0.99 -2.43 20.21
C LEU A 442 -0.03 -2.54 21.33
N THR A 443 0.33 -3.19 22.43
CA THR A 443 -0.52 -3.34 23.62
C THR A 443 0.15 -2.74 24.84
N GLY A 444 -0.63 -2.13 25.72
CA GLY A 444 -0.11 -1.38 26.87
C GLY A 444 -1.16 -0.49 27.52
N GLU A 445 -0.70 0.52 28.27
CA GLU A 445 -1.58 1.54 28.83
C GLU A 445 -2.13 2.42 27.70
N PRO A 446 -3.46 2.45 27.46
CA PRO A 446 -4.03 3.22 26.36
C PRO A 446 -3.72 4.71 26.42
N LEU A 447 -3.34 5.29 25.29
CA LEU A 447 -3.19 6.73 25.17
C LEU A 447 -4.57 7.41 25.24
N ARG A 448 -4.61 8.58 25.90
CA ARG A 448 -5.80 9.44 25.87
C ARG A 448 -5.91 10.09 24.50
N ARG A 449 -7.05 9.88 23.85
CA ARG A 449 -7.39 10.43 22.53
C ARG A 449 -8.50 11.48 22.64
N ALA A 450 -8.39 12.54 21.85
CA ALA A 450 -9.47 13.51 21.67
C ALA A 450 -10.74 12.84 21.08
N PRO A 451 -11.95 13.27 21.47
CA PRO A 451 -13.19 12.72 20.93
C PRO A 451 -13.37 13.09 19.45
N GLY A 452 -14.08 12.23 18.70
CA GLY A 452 -14.45 12.47 17.31
C GLY A 452 -13.90 11.45 16.31
N GLU A 453 -14.36 11.58 15.06
CA GLU A 453 -13.90 10.81 13.90
C GLU A 453 -13.13 11.75 12.95
N LEU A 454 -12.09 11.21 12.30
CA LEU A 454 -11.35 11.92 11.27
C LEU A 454 -11.87 11.42 9.91
N PRO A 455 -12.14 12.31 8.93
CA PRO A 455 -12.32 11.88 7.55
C PRO A 455 -11.14 11.02 7.10
N SER A 456 -11.34 10.14 6.12
CA SER A 456 -10.25 9.29 5.64
C SER A 456 -9.14 10.15 5.03
N GLU A 457 -7.90 9.85 5.42
CA GLU A 457 -6.68 10.52 4.95
C GLU A 457 -5.69 9.49 4.44
N PRO A 458 -4.81 9.84 3.49
CA PRO A 458 -3.77 8.94 3.04
C PRO A 458 -2.78 8.61 4.16
N VAL A 459 -2.30 7.39 4.19
CA VAL A 459 -1.37 6.86 5.19
C VAL A 459 -0.05 6.50 4.50
N VAL A 460 1.06 6.49 5.26
CA VAL A 460 2.39 6.09 4.78
C VAL A 460 2.97 4.98 5.64
N ARG A 461 3.90 4.20 5.08
CA ARG A 461 4.74 3.27 5.83
C ARG A 461 5.41 3.98 7.00
N GLY A 462 5.38 3.35 8.18
CA GLY A 462 5.88 3.91 9.43
C GLY A 462 4.88 4.81 10.15
N ALA A 463 3.69 5.06 9.61
CA ALA A 463 2.67 5.81 10.32
C ALA A 463 2.29 5.13 11.65
N ILE A 464 2.26 5.93 12.72
CA ILE A 464 1.80 5.56 14.06
C ILE A 464 0.35 6.02 14.15
N GLN A 465 -0.57 5.09 13.96
CA GLN A 465 -2.00 5.36 14.02
C GLN A 465 -2.56 5.02 15.40
N VAL A 466 -3.44 5.86 15.94
CA VAL A 466 -4.08 5.62 17.26
C VAL A 466 -5.60 5.53 17.09
N PRO A 467 -6.18 4.31 17.11
CA PRO A 467 -7.62 4.08 17.11
C PRO A 467 -8.31 4.56 18.41
N PRO A 468 -9.65 4.49 18.50
CA PRO A 468 -10.40 4.81 19.72
C PRO A 468 -9.99 4.01 20.96
N SER A 469 -9.38 2.83 20.80
CA SER A 469 -8.87 2.03 21.91
C SER A 469 -7.68 2.68 22.63
N GLY A 470 -7.00 3.65 22.01
CA GLY A 470 -5.79 4.29 22.55
C GLY A 470 -4.50 3.47 22.37
N GLU A 471 -4.60 2.24 21.86
CA GLU A 471 -3.48 1.35 21.57
C GLU A 471 -2.93 1.59 20.15
N PRO A 472 -1.64 1.98 19.99
CA PRO A 472 -1.10 2.32 18.68
C PRO A 472 -0.98 1.13 17.71
N VAL A 473 -1.07 1.44 16.42
CA VAL A 473 -0.72 0.55 15.32
C VAL A 473 0.42 1.18 14.53
N LEU A 474 1.51 0.43 14.36
CA LEU A 474 2.63 0.82 13.50
C LEU A 474 2.37 0.24 12.10
N PHE A 475 2.12 1.08 11.11
CA PHE A 475 1.90 0.63 9.74
C PHE A 475 3.21 0.24 9.05
N LEU A 476 3.20 -0.91 8.36
CA LEU A 476 4.35 -1.50 7.67
C LEU A 476 4.15 -1.44 6.14
N ALA A 477 4.80 -2.30 5.36
CA ALA A 477 4.88 -2.17 3.90
C ALA A 477 3.51 -2.28 3.18
N ASP A 478 2.62 -3.15 3.65
CA ASP A 478 1.29 -3.39 3.05
C ASP A 478 0.20 -2.57 3.76
N HIS A 479 0.54 -1.40 4.30
CA HIS A 479 -0.42 -0.52 4.95
C HIS A 479 -1.57 -0.12 3.98
N PRO A 480 -2.78 0.13 4.48
CA PRO A 480 -3.85 0.65 3.63
C PRO A 480 -3.45 2.03 3.08
N VAL A 481 -3.88 2.33 1.87
CA VAL A 481 -3.60 3.64 1.25
C VAL A 481 -4.22 4.79 2.04
N THR A 482 -5.42 4.56 2.59
CA THR A 482 -6.17 5.56 3.37
C THR A 482 -6.65 4.98 4.69
N GLY A 483 -6.75 5.81 5.74
CA GLY A 483 -7.27 5.42 7.04
C GLY A 483 -8.05 6.55 7.73
N GLY A 484 -8.98 6.19 8.61
CA GLY A 484 -9.86 7.14 9.32
C GLY A 484 -9.47 7.42 10.78
N TYR A 485 -8.31 6.95 11.23
CA TYR A 485 -7.81 7.22 12.58
C TYR A 485 -6.57 8.12 12.52
N PRO A 486 -6.34 8.97 13.54
CA PRO A 486 -5.27 9.95 13.53
C PRO A 486 -3.90 9.28 13.46
N VAL A 487 -3.09 9.70 12.50
CA VAL A 487 -1.65 9.42 12.44
C VAL A 487 -0.93 10.48 13.26
N VAL A 488 -0.44 10.11 14.43
CA VAL A 488 0.12 11.03 15.43
C VAL A 488 1.63 11.25 15.25
N GLY A 489 2.28 10.33 14.56
CA GLY A 489 3.68 10.39 14.19
C GLY A 489 3.97 9.44 13.03
N VAL A 490 5.13 9.61 12.41
CA VAL A 490 5.63 8.70 11.37
C VAL A 490 7.06 8.32 11.72
N LEU A 491 7.33 7.02 11.82
CA LEU A 491 8.66 6.47 12.06
C LEU A 491 9.66 7.00 11.02
N THR A 492 10.92 7.19 11.43
CA THR A 492 11.99 7.41 10.45
C THR A 492 12.15 6.16 9.57
N PRO A 493 12.73 6.27 8.36
CA PRO A 493 12.91 5.12 7.48
C PRO A 493 13.63 3.94 8.18
N GLN A 494 14.66 4.23 8.97
CA GLN A 494 15.41 3.23 9.73
C GLN A 494 14.57 2.64 10.87
N ALA A 495 13.78 3.45 11.58
CA ALA A 495 12.88 2.95 12.61
C ALA A 495 11.73 2.11 12.02
N ALA A 496 11.27 2.41 10.81
CA ALA A 496 10.30 1.58 10.08
C ALA A 496 10.90 0.22 9.67
N ASP A 497 12.18 0.18 9.25
CA ASP A 497 12.92 -1.06 9.02
C ASP A 497 13.03 -1.87 10.34
N SER A 498 13.39 -1.23 11.45
CA SER A 498 13.41 -1.86 12.78
C SER A 498 12.03 -2.35 13.23
N ALA A 499 10.97 -1.60 12.95
CA ALA A 499 9.60 -1.99 13.27
C ALA A 499 9.17 -3.27 12.53
N ALA A 500 9.64 -3.46 11.30
CA ALA A 500 9.42 -4.69 10.53
C ALA A 500 10.18 -5.91 11.11
N GLN A 501 11.11 -5.72 12.05
CA GLN A 501 11.82 -6.79 12.74
C GLN A 501 11.24 -7.08 14.13
N LEU A 502 10.17 -6.39 14.56
CA LEU A 502 9.54 -6.64 15.85
C LEU A 502 8.92 -8.03 15.92
N VAL A 503 9.18 -8.72 17.03
CA VAL A 503 8.61 -10.04 17.33
C VAL A 503 7.54 -9.88 18.42
N PRO A 504 6.39 -10.58 18.34
CA PRO A 504 5.38 -10.57 19.40
C PRO A 504 5.98 -10.82 20.80
N GLY A 505 5.49 -10.08 21.79
CA GLY A 505 5.95 -10.12 23.18
C GLY A 505 7.18 -9.26 23.49
N ARG A 506 7.95 -8.82 22.49
CA ARG A 506 9.03 -7.84 22.70
C ARG A 506 8.48 -6.48 23.10
N ARG A 507 9.33 -5.65 23.70
CA ARG A 507 8.99 -4.26 24.02
C ARG A 507 9.59 -3.31 23.01
N CYS A 508 8.86 -2.24 22.71
CA CYS A 508 9.39 -1.11 21.97
C CYS A 508 9.08 0.20 22.68
N ARG A 509 9.97 1.19 22.54
CA ARG A 509 9.79 2.54 23.05
C ARG A 509 9.71 3.51 21.88
N LEU A 510 8.67 4.34 21.86
CA LEU A 510 8.51 5.38 20.84
C LEU A 510 9.22 6.64 21.30
N VAL A 511 10.19 7.13 20.53
CA VAL A 511 11.00 8.30 20.88
C VAL A 511 10.86 9.35 19.78
N ARG A 512 10.47 10.56 20.16
CA ARG A 512 10.33 11.65 19.22
C ARG A 512 11.71 12.11 18.75
N GLU A 513 11.87 12.21 17.45
CA GLU A 513 13.03 12.83 16.82
C GLU A 513 12.75 14.30 16.54
N ALA A 514 13.69 15.15 16.98
CA ALA A 514 13.66 16.56 16.61
C ALA A 514 13.89 16.67 15.10
N ARG A 515 13.06 17.44 14.39
CA ARG A 515 13.34 17.69 12.97
C ARG A 515 14.71 18.36 12.85
N PRO A 516 15.57 17.92 11.93
CA PRO A 516 16.77 18.67 11.59
C PRO A 516 16.33 20.09 11.25
N ARG A 517 16.95 21.11 11.85
CA ARG A 517 16.76 22.49 11.41
C ARG A 517 17.23 22.53 9.95
N SER A 518 16.36 22.95 9.04
CA SER A 518 16.76 23.29 7.67
C SER A 518 17.93 24.27 7.77
N GLY A 519 19.11 23.84 7.34
CA GLY A 519 20.29 24.70 7.27
C GLY A 519 19.93 25.94 6.46
N GLY A 520 20.19 27.11 7.05
CA GLY A 520 19.92 28.41 6.44
C GLY A 520 20.89 28.80 5.34
#